data_AF-A0A965A6R7-F1
#
_entry.id   AF-A0A965A6R7-F1
#
_cell.length_a   1.000
_cell.length_b   1.000
_cell.length_c   1.000
_cell.angle_alpha   90.00
_cell.angle_beta   90.00
_cell.angle_gamma   90.00
#
_symmetry.space_group_name_H-M   'P 1'
#
loop_
_entity.id
_entity.type
_entity.pdbx_description
1 polymer ?
#
loop_
_entity_poly.entity_id
_entity_poly.type
_entity_poly.pdbx_seq_one_letter_code
_entity_poly.pdbx_strand_id
1 'polypeptide(L)' 'MKTLEFSITWDRLNYGEFPTEEVKEADSNMSISFEKISNFQRKVTFKTLIENHESELEVAYTIGTFVHSIVRRKQAVL' A
#
# COMPACT_ATOMS: atom_id res chain seq x y z
N MET A 1 14.05 1.27 -16.14
CA MET A 1 12.91 1.34 -15.21
C MET A 1 11.79 0.47 -15.71
N LYS A 2 11.13 -0.23 -14.80
CA LYS A 2 9.92 -1.02 -15.04
C LYS A 2 8.84 -0.62 -14.03
N THR A 3 7.60 -0.95 -14.35
CA THR A 3 6.46 -0.67 -13.47
C THR A 3 6.16 -1.88 -12.62
N LEU A 4 6.09 -1.69 -11.31
CA LEU A 4 5.55 -2.67 -10.37
C LEU A 4 4.13 -2.28 -10.01
N GLU A 5 3.20 -3.22 -10.13
CA GLU A 5 1.80 -3.05 -9.73
C GLU A 5 1.37 -4.24 -8.87
N PHE A 6 0.81 -3.96 -7.69
CA PHE A 6 0.23 -4.99 -6.83
C PHE A 6 -0.95 -4.44 -6.04
N SER A 7 -1.81 -5.34 -5.55
CA SER A 7 -3.01 -4.96 -4.83
C SER A 7 -3.16 -5.72 -3.51
N ILE A 8 -3.78 -5.06 -2.53
CA ILE A 8 -4.22 -5.68 -1.28
C ILE A 8 -5.72 -5.45 -1.09
N THR A 9 -6.35 -6.31 -0.30
CA THR A 9 -7.70 -6.05 0.20
C THR A 9 -7.60 -5.34 1.54
N TRP A 10 -8.28 -4.21 1.66
CA TRP A 10 -8.32 -3.37 2.85
C TRP A 10 -9.69 -3.44 3.52
N ASP A 11 -9.69 -3.81 4.80
CA ASP A 11 -10.89 -3.85 5.63
C ASP A 11 -10.94 -2.63 6.55
N ARG A 12 -11.84 -1.70 6.24
CA ARG A 12 -11.99 -0.45 6.99
C ARG A 12 -12.56 -0.64 8.39
N LEU A 13 -13.27 -1.75 8.67
CA LEU A 13 -13.78 -2.01 10.01
C LEU A 13 -12.66 -2.38 10.96
N ASN A 14 -11.69 -3.15 10.49
CA ASN A 14 -10.57 -3.62 11.29
C ASN A 14 -9.42 -2.62 11.37
N TYR A 15 -9.22 -1.81 10.33
CA TYR A 15 -8.04 -0.95 10.21
C TYR A 15 -8.34 0.54 10.01
N GLY A 16 -9.61 0.94 9.91
CA GLY A 16 -10.00 2.33 9.68
C GLY A 16 -9.74 2.82 8.25
N GLU A 17 -9.50 4.11 8.10
CA GLU A 17 -9.14 4.69 6.80
C GLU A 17 -7.72 4.30 6.39
N PHE A 18 -7.52 4.03 5.10
CA PHE A 18 -6.20 3.64 4.60
C PHE A 18 -5.24 4.85 4.67
N PRO A 19 -4.03 4.71 5.23
CA PRO A 19 -3.09 5.82 5.45
C PRO A 19 -2.36 6.22 4.16
N THR A 20 -3.07 6.84 3.22
CA THR A 20 -2.54 7.19 1.88
C THR A 20 -1.38 8.18 1.95
N GLU A 21 -1.48 9.20 2.79
CA GLU A 21 -0.47 10.27 2.86
C GLU A 21 0.85 9.74 3.40
N GLU A 22 0.81 8.95 4.48
CA GLU A 22 2.00 8.34 5.09
C GLU A 22 2.71 7.37 4.14
N VAL A 23 1.95 6.67 3.26
CA VAL A 23 2.55 5.81 2.24
C VAL A 23 3.22 6.63 1.13
N LYS A 24 2.62 7.76 0.72
CA LYS A 24 3.18 8.64 -0.32
C LYS A 24 4.40 9.44 0.16
N GLU A 25 4.45 9.80 1.44
CA GLU A 25 5.64 10.44 2.04
C GLU A 25 6.89 9.54 1.95
N ALA A 26 6.69 8.23 1.99
CA ALA A 26 7.78 7.25 1.95
C ALA A 26 8.22 6.87 0.52
N ASP A 27 7.30 6.90 -0.44
CA ASP A 27 7.62 6.73 -1.87
C ASP A 27 6.82 7.74 -2.70
N SER A 28 7.49 8.83 -3.08
CA SER A 28 6.88 9.91 -3.86
C SER A 28 6.49 9.49 -5.28
N ASN A 29 7.00 8.37 -5.78
CA ASN A 29 6.65 7.81 -7.09
C ASN A 29 5.47 6.83 -7.00
N MET A 30 5.01 6.50 -5.79
CA MET A 30 3.89 5.61 -5.54
C MET A 30 2.56 6.27 -5.91
N SER A 31 1.85 5.66 -6.85
CA SER A 31 0.45 5.92 -7.09
C SER A 31 -0.40 4.88 -6.38
N ILE A 32 -1.45 5.34 -5.71
CA ILE A 32 -2.38 4.49 -4.95
C ILE A 32 -3.79 4.74 -5.49
N SER A 33 -4.47 3.67 -5.89
CA SER A 33 -5.87 3.73 -6.33
C SER A 33 -6.76 2.81 -5.49
N PHE A 34 -8.04 3.17 -5.43
CA PHE A 34 -9.03 2.48 -4.62
C PHE A 34 -10.19 2.00 -5.48
N GLU A 35 -10.53 0.73 -5.33
CA GLU A 35 -11.74 0.15 -5.92
C GLU A 35 -12.65 -0.34 -4.79
N LYS A 36 -13.93 0.04 -4.83
CA LYS A 36 -14.91 -0.36 -3.81
C LYS A 36 -15.31 -1.83 -4.04
N ILE A 37 -14.99 -2.70 -3.09
CA ILE A 37 -15.48 -4.10 -3.09
C ILE A 37 -16.83 -4.16 -2.36
N SER A 38 -16.94 -3.50 -1.21
CA SER A 38 -18.17 -3.42 -0.42
C SER A 38 -18.24 -2.10 0.35
N ASN A 39 -19.22 -1.93 1.23
CA ASN A 39 -19.29 -0.74 2.10
C ASN A 39 -18.12 -0.65 3.09
N PHE A 40 -17.49 -1.79 3.41
CA PHE A 40 -16.43 -1.89 4.41
C PHE A 40 -15.09 -2.35 3.84
N GLN A 41 -15.08 -2.88 2.62
CA GLN A 41 -13.86 -3.37 1.97
C GLN A 41 -13.53 -2.60 0.70
N ARG A 42 -12.24 -2.36 0.50
CA ARG A 42 -11.70 -1.75 -0.71
C ARG A 42 -10.51 -2.55 -1.21
N LYS A 43 -10.34 -2.65 -2.52
CA LYS A 43 -9.07 -3.07 -3.12
C LYS A 43 -8.19 -1.83 -3.21
N VAL A 44 -6.99 -1.91 -2.66
CA VAL A 44 -5.98 -0.85 -2.74
C VAL A 44 -4.91 -1.34 -3.70
N THR A 45 -4.71 -0.62 -4.79
CA THR A 45 -3.68 -0.94 -5.79
C THR A 45 -2.56 0.07 -5.68
N PHE A 46 -1.34 -0.44 -5.59
CA PHE A 46 -0.10 0.32 -5.56
C PHE A 46 0.58 0.18 -6.91
N LYS A 47 1.08 1.29 -7.43
CA LYS A 47 1.84 1.35 -8.66
C LYS A 47 3.05 2.24 -8.46
N THR A 48 4.24 1.71 -8.68
CA THR A 48 5.50 2.47 -8.55
C THR A 48 6.47 2.09 -9.67
N LEU A 49 7.52 2.90 -9.82
CA LEU A 49 8.61 2.66 -10.76
C LEU A 49 9.80 2.06 -10.00
N ILE A 50 10.29 0.94 -10.50
CA ILE A 50 11.46 0.26 -9.92
C ILE A 50 12.54 0.09 -10.97
N GLU A 51 13.77 -0.09 -10.53
CA GLU A 51 14.90 -0.27 -11.43
C GLU A 51 14.83 -1.63 -12.13
N ASN A 52 15.39 -1.72 -13.34
CA ASN A 52 15.30 -2.96 -14.13
C ASN A 52 16.04 -4.13 -13.47
N HIS A 53 17.04 -3.84 -12.64
CA HIS A 53 17.85 -4.83 -11.93
C HIS A 53 17.23 -5.26 -10.60
N GLU A 54 16.17 -4.59 -10.13
CA GLU A 54 15.50 -4.93 -8.88
C GLU A 54 14.50 -6.09 -9.07
N SER A 55 14.45 -6.95 -8.06
CA SER A 55 13.48 -8.04 -7.97
C SER A 55 12.10 -7.47 -7.59
N GLU A 56 11.11 -7.71 -8.45
CA GLU A 56 9.71 -7.28 -8.19
C GLU A 56 9.18 -7.85 -6.88
N LEU A 57 9.53 -9.10 -6.57
CA LEU A 57 9.08 -9.77 -5.35
C LEU A 57 9.67 -9.12 -4.10
N GLU A 58 10.95 -8.77 -4.12
CA GLU A 58 11.62 -8.12 -2.99
C GLU A 58 11.08 -6.72 -2.74
N VAL A 59 10.85 -5.95 -3.81
CA VAL A 59 10.27 -4.61 -3.69
C VAL A 59 8.81 -4.70 -3.21
N ALA A 60 8.01 -5.62 -3.76
CA ALA A 60 6.64 -5.83 -3.30
C ALA A 60 6.58 -6.26 -1.82
N TYR A 61 7.48 -7.15 -1.38
CA TYR A 61 7.59 -7.55 0.02
C TYR A 61 7.98 -6.38 0.93
N THR A 62 8.93 -5.55 0.49
CA THR A 62 9.39 -4.37 1.25
C THR A 62 8.27 -3.35 1.41
N ILE A 63 7.58 -2.99 0.31
CA ILE A 63 6.44 -2.06 0.37
C ILE A 63 5.31 -2.66 1.22
N GLY A 64 5.01 -3.95 1.05
CA GLY A 64 3.98 -4.63 1.85
C GLY A 64 4.28 -4.60 3.35
N THR A 65 5.54 -4.86 3.74
CA THR A 65 5.99 -4.81 5.14
C THR A 65 5.89 -3.38 5.69
N PHE A 66 6.24 -2.39 4.88
CA PHE A 66 6.15 -0.99 5.25
C PHE A 66 4.70 -0.54 5.46
N VAL A 67 3.81 -0.82 4.51
CA VAL A 67 2.36 -0.55 4.65
C VAL A 67 1.83 -1.21 5.91
N HIS A 68 2.17 -2.47 6.17
CA HIS A 68 1.77 -3.18 7.38
C HIS A 68 2.22 -2.44 8.67
N SER A 69 3.43 -1.87 8.67
CA SER A 69 3.98 -1.14 9.82
C SER A 69 3.22 0.16 10.11
N ILE A 70 2.86 0.94 9.08
CA ILE A 70 2.07 2.17 9.22
C ILE A 70 0.70 1.84 9.82
N VAL A 71 0.07 0.81 9.26
CA VAL A 71 -1.26 0.37 9.67
C VAL A 71 -1.28 -0.06 11.13
N ARG A 72 -0.30 -0.87 11.57
CA ARG A 72 -0.19 -1.24 12.98
C ARG A 72 0.09 -0.04 13.90
N ARG A 73 0.90 0.92 13.45
CA ARG A 73 1.19 2.13 14.24
C ARG A 73 -0.09 2.96 14.46
N LYS A 74 -0.92 3.16 13.45
CA LYS A 74 -2.21 3.86 13.57
C LYS A 74 -3.15 3.17 14.55
N GLN A 75 -3.17 1.84 14.59
CA GLN A 75 -3.98 1.09 15.56
C GLN A 75 -3.52 1.28 17.01
N ALA A 76 -2.21 1.42 17.25
CA ALA A 76 -1.68 1.61 18.60
C ALA A 76 -1.98 3.00 19.19
N VAL A 77 -2.43 3.95 18.37
CA VAL A 77 -2.68 5.35 18.74
C VAL A 77 -4.18 5.63 18.93
N LEU A 78 -5.06 4.68 18.57
CA LEU A 78 -6.51 4.73 18.78
C LEU A 78 -6.91 3.96 20.04
#